data_AF-A0A0M6WG17-F1
#
_entry.id   AF-A0A0M6WG17-F1
#
_cell.length_a   1.000
_cell.length_b   1.000
_cell.length_c   1.000
_cell.angle_alpha   90.00
_cell.angle_beta   90.00
_cell.angle_gamma   90.00
#
_symmetry.space_group_name_H-M   'P 1'
#
loop_
_entity.id
_entity.type
_entity.pdbx_description
1 polymer ?
#
loop_
_entity_poly.entity_id
_entity_poly.type
_entity_poly.pdbx_seq_one_letter_code
_entity_poly.pdbx_strand_id
1 'polypeptide(L)' 'MFEELGISFGTALIVLLALYFIIKWAVKNGIKEAYRDITGKVTTEDIEAEQICNEEEK' A
#
# COMPACT_ATOMS: atom_id res chain seq x y z
N MET A 1 -34.99 15.30 2.07
CA MET A 1 -33.75 14.88 1.39
C MET A 1 -33.19 13.55 1.89
N PHE A 2 -32.73 13.38 3.15
CA PHE A 2 -32.25 12.04 3.62
C PHE A 2 -33.37 10.99 3.73
N GLU A 3 -34.58 11.39 4.13
CA GLU A 3 -35.75 10.50 4.16
C GLU A 3 -36.27 10.12 2.77
N GLU A 4 -36.08 10.98 1.75
CA GLU A 4 -36.44 10.67 0.35
C GLU A 4 -35.50 9.64 -0.29
N LEU A 5 -34.26 9.54 0.21
CA LEU A 5 -33.30 8.53 -0.21
C LEU A 5 -33.48 7.18 0.50
N GLY A 6 -34.37 7.09 1.50
CA GLY A 6 -34.59 5.86 2.28
C GLY A 6 -33.36 5.39 3.06
N ILE A 7 -32.33 6.24 3.21
CA ILE A 7 -31.11 5.90 3.94
C ILE A 7 -31.37 6.13 5.42
N SER A 8 -31.55 5.04 6.15
CA SER A 8 -31.59 5.09 7.61
C SER A 8 -30.19 5.42 8.16
N PHE A 9 -30.16 6.04 9.33
CA PHE A 9 -28.92 6.31 10.07
C PHE A 9 -28.08 5.03 10.30
N GLY A 10 -28.75 3.89 10.51
CA GLY A 10 -28.08 2.58 10.64
C GLY A 10 -27.38 2.15 9.35
N THR A 11 -28.01 2.36 8.20
CA THR A 11 -27.43 2.05 6.89
C THR A 11 -26.20 2.91 6.63
N ALA A 12 -26.27 4.21 6.96
CA ALA A 12 -25.14 5.13 6.81
C ALA A 12 -23.92 4.70 7.65
N LEU A 13 -24.14 4.29 8.90
CA LEU A 13 -23.06 3.79 9.77
C LEU A 13 -22.39 2.54 9.22
N ILE A 14 -23.15 1.59 8.66
CA ILE A 14 -22.61 0.37 8.07
C ILE A 14 -21.73 0.71 6.86
N VAL A 15 -22.19 1.61 5.99
CA VAL A 15 -21.43 2.05 4.82
C VAL A 15 -20.13 2.75 5.23
N LEU A 16 -20.18 3.63 6.24
CA LEU A 16 -18.99 4.31 6.77
C LEU A 16 -17.98 3.31 7.34
N LEU A 17 -18.44 2.32 8.10
CA LEU A 17 -17.57 1.26 8.65
C LEU A 17 -16.96 0.40 7.54
N ALA A 18 -17.76 -0.03 6.57
CA ALA A 18 -17.27 -0.80 5.43
C ALA A 18 -16.21 -0.02 4.66
N LEU A 19 -16.46 1.25 4.35
CA LEU A 19 -15.53 2.12 3.64
C LEU A 19 -14.21 2.29 4.41
N TYR A 20 -14.27 2.52 5.73
CA TYR A 20 -13.09 2.60 6.58
C TYR A 20 -12.25 1.32 6.53
N PHE A 21 -12.88 0.15 6.59
CA PHE A 21 -12.17 -1.13 6.53
C PHE A 21 -11.51 -1.36 5.18
N ILE A 22 -12.21 -1.05 4.07
CA ILE A 22 -11.66 -1.18 2.72
C ILE A 22 -10.42 -0.28 2.55
N ILE A 23 -10.50 1.00 2.97
CA ILE A 23 -9.36 1.92 2.87
C ILE A 23 -8.20 1.45 3.76
N LYS A 24 -8.48 1.07 5.02
CA LYS A 24 -7.45 0.55 5.94
C LYS A 24 -6.77 -0.71 5.40
N TRP A 25 -7.54 -1.59 4.75
CA TRP A 25 -7.03 -2.79 4.13
C TRP A 25 -6.21 -2.47 2.87
N ALA A 26 -6.69 -1.57 2.02
CA ALA A 26 -5.96 -1.12 0.82
C ALA A 26 -4.63 -0.46 1.19
N VAL A 27 -4.59 0.37 2.22
CA VAL A 27 -3.34 0.99 2.70
C VAL A 27 -2.39 -0.07 3.26
N LYS A 28 -2.87 -0.98 4.12
CA LYS A 28 -2.01 -2.04 4.69
C LYS A 28 -1.46 -3.01 3.64
N ASN A 29 -2.25 -3.36 2.63
CA ASN A 29 -1.80 -4.26 1.57
C ASN A 29 -0.96 -3.52 0.51
N GLY A 30 -1.34 -2.29 0.15
CA GLY A 30 -0.57 -1.45 -0.77
C GLY A 30 0.83 -1.12 -0.25
N ILE A 31 0.98 -0.84 1.06
CA ILE A 31 2.29 -0.64 1.67
C ILE A 31 3.14 -1.91 1.61
N LYS A 32 2.55 -3.10 1.83
CA LYS A 32 3.29 -4.38 1.72
C LYS A 32 3.74 -4.67 0.29
N GLU A 33 2.90 -4.36 -0.69
CA GLU A 33 3.22 -4.52 -2.10
C GLU A 33 4.36 -3.58 -2.52
N ALA A 34 4.28 -2.31 -2.12
CA ALA A 34 5.33 -1.32 -2.36
C ALA A 34 6.64 -1.68 -1.64
N TYR A 35 6.58 -2.16 -0.39
CA TYR A 35 7.78 -2.63 0.32
C TYR A 35 8.40 -3.84 -0.38
N ARG A 36 7.59 -4.80 -0.85
CA ARG A 36 8.10 -5.95 -1.61
C ARG A 36 8.73 -5.53 -2.93
N ASP A 37 8.15 -4.56 -3.62
CA ASP A 37 8.68 -4.01 -4.87
C ASP A 37 9.97 -3.21 -4.65
N ILE A 38 10.05 -2.41 -3.59
CA ILE A 38 11.25 -1.64 -3.23
C ILE A 38 12.38 -2.57 -2.75
N THR A 39 12.10 -3.50 -1.82
CA THR A 39 13.09 -4.47 -1.32
C THR A 39 13.54 -5.46 -2.41
N GLY A 40 12.67 -5.80 -3.36
CA GLY A 40 13.02 -6.63 -4.51
C GLY A 40 14.02 -5.99 -5.47
N LYS A 41 14.09 -4.65 -5.52
CA LYS A 41 14.98 -3.87 -6.40
C LYS A 41 16.30 -3.49 -5.72
N VAL A 42 16.23 -3.08 -4.45
CA VAL A 42 17.38 -2.74 -3.60
C VAL A 42 18.40 -3.89 -3.52
N THR A 43 17.96 -5.15 -3.50
CA THR A 43 18.91 -6.28 -3.39
C THR A 43 19.72 -6.51 -4.67
N THR A 44 19.27 -6.05 -5.84
CA THR A 44 20.00 -6.26 -7.11
C THR A 44 20.85 -5.06 -7.45
N GLU A 45 20.36 -3.84 -7.22
CA GLU A 45 21.09 -2.61 -7.56
C GLU A 45 22.22 -2.28 -6.57
N ASP A 46 22.07 -2.57 -5.26
CA ASP A 46 23.14 -2.34 -4.28
C ASP A 46 24.28 -3.39 -4.37
N ILE A 47 23.98 -4.64 -4.75
CA ILE A 47 25.02 -5.67 -4.94
C ILE A 47 25.85 -5.38 -6.21
N GLU A 48 25.22 -4.90 -7.29
CA GLU A 48 25.91 -4.62 -8.55
C GLU A 48 26.76 -3.34 -8.46
N ALA A 49 26.30 -2.31 -7.73
CA ALA A 49 27.06 -1.09 -7.49
C ALA A 49 28.31 -1.32 -6.62
N GLU A 50 28.26 -2.24 -5.65
CA GLU A 50 29.41 -2.60 -4.81
C GLU A 50 30.44 -3.47 -5.56
N GLN A 51 30.00 -4.35 -6.46
CA GLN A 51 30.90 -5.17 -7.29
C GLN A 51 31.69 -4.34 -8.32
N ILE A 52 31.05 -3.35 -8.98
CA ILE A 52 31.71 -2.51 -9.98
C ILE A 52 32.79 -1.62 -9.34
N CYS A 53 32.54 -1.07 -8.15
CA CYS A 53 33.52 -0.23 -7.45
C CYS A 53 34.76 -1.02 -6.98
N ASN A 54 34.63 -2.31 -6.70
CA ASN A 54 35.73 -3.13 -6.18
C ASN A 54 36.59 -3.77 -7.28
N GLU A 55 36.18 -3.68 -8.55
CA GLU A 55 36.91 -4.21 -9.70
C GLU A 55 37.70 -3.12 -10.46
N GLU A 56 37.38 -1.83 -10.27
CA GLU A 56 38.19 -0.71 -10.77
C GLU A 56 39.42 -0.37 -9.89
N GLU A 57 39.52 -0.92 -8.67
CA GLU A 57 40.65 -0.69 -7.75
C GLU A 57 41.72 -1.81 -7.79
N LYS A 58 41.69 -2.71 -8.78
CA LYS A 58 42.66 -3.81 -8.92
C LYS A 58 43.39 -3.82 -10.25
#